data_AF-A0A4R8ZW47-F1
#
_entry.id   AF-A0A4R8ZW47-F1
#
_cell.length_a   1.000
_cell.length_b   1.000
_cell.length_c   1.000
_cell.angle_alpha   90.00
_cell.angle_beta   90.00
_cell.angle_gamma   90.00
#
_symmetry.space_group_name_H-M   'P 1'
#
loop_
_entity.id
_entity.type
_entity.pdbx_description
1 polymer ?
#
loop_
_entity_poly.entity_id
_entity_poly.type
_entity_poly.pdbx_seq_one_letter_code
_entity_poly.pdbx_strand_id
1 'polypeptide(L)'
;MGEYPICIIASEGSGMTAAEQIQALRAQRRLLDDLLEDVGRTRRRLDSEPGAGAAWQSAAQRHYMLRRLDLRSQFGTVVWLLEEARGSLSASIAEVARG
;
A
#
# COMPACT_ATOMS: atom_id res chain seq x y z
N MET A 1 2.43 7.85 16.57
CA MET A 1 1.33 7.19 15.84
C MET A 1 0.56 8.30 15.17
N GLY A 2 0.81 8.54 13.88
CA GLY A 2 0.13 9.59 13.13
C GLY A 2 -1.20 9.05 12.63
N GLU A 3 -2.29 9.67 13.03
CA GLU A 3 -3.60 9.44 12.44
C GLU A 3 -3.57 9.92 10.99
N TYR A 4 -3.75 9.01 10.03
CA TYR A 4 -3.97 9.36 8.64
C TYR A 4 -5.47 9.60 8.47
N PRO A 5 -5.93 10.86 8.28
CA PRO A 5 -7.34 11.11 8.07
C PRO A 5 -7.73 10.54 6.70
N ILE A 6 -8.42 9.40 6.72
CA ILE A 6 -9.19 8.94 5.57
C ILE A 6 -10.41 9.86 5.48
N CYS A 7 -10.31 10.92 4.68
CA CYS A 7 -11.46 11.74 4.36
C CYS A 7 -12.44 10.91 3.51
N ILE A 8 -13.38 10.24 4.18
CA ILE A 8 -14.61 9.75 3.57
C ILE A 8 -15.45 11.00 3.27
N ILE A 9 -15.61 11.33 1.99
CA ILE A 9 -16.33 12.52 1.55
C ILE A 9 -17.83 12.29 1.81
N ALA A 10 -18.31 12.72 2.98
CA ALA A 10 -19.72 12.91 3.24
C ALA A 10 -20.14 14.24 2.57
N SER A 11 -20.91 14.13 1.49
CA SER A 11 -21.41 15.24 0.70
C SER A 11 -22.60 15.91 1.39
N GLU A 12 -22.37 16.84 2.32
CA GLU A 12 -23.38 17.79 2.76
C GLU A 12 -22.79 19.19 2.95
N GLY A 13 -23.17 20.14 2.08
CA GLY A 13 -23.24 21.56 2.48
C GLY A 13 -22.02 22.47 2.30
N SER A 14 -21.09 22.21 1.39
CA SER A 14 -20.24 23.24 0.77
C SER A 14 -19.56 22.67 -0.47
N GLY A 15 -19.82 23.26 -1.63
CA GLY A 15 -19.37 22.74 -2.91
C GLY A 15 -17.85 22.78 -3.02
N MET A 16 -17.20 21.67 -2.69
CA MET A 16 -15.76 21.48 -2.91
C MET A 16 -15.48 21.67 -4.40
N THR A 17 -14.71 22.71 -4.71
CA THR A 17 -14.35 23.08 -6.08
C THR A 17 -13.53 21.96 -6.72
N ALA A 18 -13.59 21.80 -8.05
CA ALA A 18 -12.79 20.79 -8.76
C ALA A 18 -11.29 20.86 -8.41
N ALA A 19 -10.77 22.07 -8.15
CA ALA A 19 -9.40 22.29 -7.70
C ALA A 19 -9.11 21.65 -6.32
N GLU A 20 -10.00 21.84 -5.35
CA GLU A 20 -9.90 21.22 -4.02
C GLU A 20 -10.03 19.69 -4.10
N GLN A 21 -10.94 19.20 -4.95
CA GLN A 21 -11.08 17.75 -5.19
C GLN A 21 -9.79 17.15 -5.75
N ILE A 22 -9.21 17.76 -6.80
CA ILE A 22 -7.94 17.32 -7.38
C ILE A 22 -6.80 17.37 -6.36
N GLN A 23 -6.75 18.41 -5.52
CA GLN A 23 -5.74 18.53 -4.48
C GLN A 23 -5.86 17.41 -3.44
N ALA A 24 -7.08 17.09 -3.00
CA ALA A 24 -7.34 15.99 -2.08
C ALA A 24 -6.95 14.63 -2.68
N LEU A 25 -7.34 14.36 -3.93
CA LEU A 25 -6.99 13.13 -4.64
C LEU A 25 -5.46 13.00 -4.83
N ARG A 26 -4.76 14.10 -5.15
CA ARG A 26 -3.28 14.11 -5.23
C ARG A 26 -2.62 13.87 -3.88
N ALA A 27 -3.20 14.35 -2.78
CA ALA A 27 -2.71 14.06 -1.44
C ALA A 27 -2.86 12.57 -1.11
N GLN A 28 -4.03 11.98 -1.41
CA GLN A 28 -4.25 10.54 -1.27
C GLN A 28 -3.28 9.72 -2.12
N ARG A 29 -2.94 10.17 -3.34
CA ARG A 29 -1.99 9.46 -4.20
C ARG A 29 -0.58 9.43 -3.60
N ARG A 30 -0.14 10.56 -3.03
CA ARG A 30 1.14 10.63 -2.31
C ARG A 30 1.18 9.65 -1.13
N LEU A 31 0.10 9.57 -0.36
CA LEU A 31 0.00 8.59 0.73
C LEU A 31 0.10 7.14 0.23
N LEU A 32 -0.52 6.81 -0.91
CA LEU A 32 -0.37 5.48 -1.52
C LEU A 32 1.05 5.21 -2.01
N ASP A 33 1.71 6.20 -2.61
CA ASP A 33 3.10 6.09 -3.05
C ASP A 33 4.05 5.85 -1.85
N ASP A 34 3.84 6.57 -0.74
CA ASP A 34 4.60 6.39 0.51
C ASP A 34 4.39 4.98 1.10
N LEU A 35 3.13 4.52 1.13
CA LEU A 35 2.78 3.17 1.59
C LEU A 35 3.41 2.08 0.71
N LEU A 36 3.41 2.25 -0.61
CA LEU A 36 4.07 1.34 -1.55
C LEU A 36 5.58 1.26 -1.28
N GLU A 37 6.22 2.39 -0.98
CA GLU A 37 7.63 2.41 -0.62
C GLU A 37 7.89 1.65 0.68
N ASP A 38 7.10 1.90 1.73
CA ASP A 38 7.24 1.25 3.04
C ASP A 38 7.02 -0.26 2.98
N VAL A 39 5.96 -0.68 2.29
CA VAL A 39 5.63 -2.08 2.04
C VAL A 39 6.75 -2.73 1.23
N GLY A 40 7.25 -2.05 0.19
CA GLY A 40 8.36 -2.53 -0.65
C GLY A 40 9.67 -2.68 0.14
N ARG A 41 9.99 -1.72 1.03
CA ARG A 41 11.15 -1.80 1.93
C ARG A 41 11.03 -2.98 2.88
N THR A 42 9.87 -3.17 3.49
CA THR A 42 9.61 -4.25 4.44
C THR A 42 9.70 -5.62 3.78
N ARG A 43 9.11 -5.78 2.58
CA ARG A 43 9.22 -7.00 1.79
C ARG A 43 10.67 -7.31 1.41
N ARG A 44 11.45 -6.32 0.94
CA ARG A 44 12.87 -6.51 0.64
C ARG A 44 13.66 -6.97 1.86
N ARG A 45 13.40 -6.41 3.04
CA ARG A 45 14.01 -6.87 4.30
C ARG A 45 13.65 -8.32 4.60
N LEU A 46 12.38 -8.70 4.44
CA LEU A 46 11.93 -10.08 4.60
C LEU A 46 12.63 -11.03 3.61
N ASP A 47 12.86 -10.62 2.36
CA ASP A 47 13.57 -11.42 1.35
C ASP A 47 15.09 -11.50 1.63
N SER A 48 15.66 -10.48 2.28
CA SER A 48 17.10 -10.38 2.56
C SER A 48 17.57 -11.15 3.80
N GLU A 49 16.65 -11.70 4.61
CA GLU A 49 17.03 -12.39 5.85
C GLU A 49 17.94 -13.60 5.60
N PRO A 50 19.12 -13.67 6.26
CA PRO A 50 20.07 -14.76 6.11
C PRO A 50 19.51 -16.08 6.66
N GLY A 51 19.76 -17.16 5.94
CA GLY A 51 19.25 -18.51 6.28
C GLY A 51 18.67 -19.26 5.09
N ALA A 52 18.46 -18.60 3.95
CA ALA A 52 17.96 -19.23 2.72
C ALA A 52 18.85 -20.34 2.13
N GLY A 53 20.04 -20.59 2.71
CA GLY A 53 20.95 -21.69 2.34
C GLY A 53 21.37 -22.60 3.50
N ALA A 54 20.91 -22.35 4.73
CA ALA A 54 21.17 -23.26 5.85
C ALA A 54 20.13 -24.39 5.80
N ALA A 55 20.55 -25.64 5.95
CA ALA A 55 19.62 -26.76 6.04
C ALA A 55 18.67 -26.51 7.23
N TRP A 56 17.40 -26.25 6.95
CA TRP A 56 16.33 -26.05 7.93
C TRP A 56 16.01 -27.40 8.59
N GLN A 57 16.90 -27.86 9.46
CA GLN A 57 16.88 -29.21 10.02
C GLN A 57 15.85 -29.35 11.15
N SER A 58 15.56 -28.27 11.89
CA SER A 58 14.62 -28.30 13.01
C SER A 58 13.17 -28.02 12.61
N ALA A 59 12.21 -28.54 13.38
CA ALA A 59 10.79 -28.26 13.18
C ALA A 59 10.47 -26.76 13.33
N ALA A 60 11.13 -26.06 14.27
CA ALA A 60 10.99 -24.62 14.48
C ALA A 60 11.48 -23.82 13.26
N GLN A 61 12.61 -24.23 12.68
CA GLN A 61 13.18 -23.66 11.45
C GLN A 61 12.23 -23.81 10.26
N ARG A 62 11.64 -24.99 10.06
CA ARG A 62 10.64 -25.21 9.01
C ARG A 62 9.36 -24.39 9.22
N HIS A 63 8.88 -24.29 10.47
CA HIS A 63 7.71 -23.48 10.77
C HIS A 63 7.95 -21.99 10.48
N TYR A 64 9.10 -21.47 10.88
CA TYR A 64 9.51 -20.10 10.56
C TYR A 64 9.58 -19.86 9.06
N MET A 65 10.18 -20.78 8.27
CA MET A 65 10.22 -20.68 6.81
C MET A 65 8.82 -20.62 6.19
N LEU A 66 7.89 -21.49 6.62
CA LEU A 66 6.51 -21.46 6.11
C LEU A 66 5.81 -20.15 6.44
N ARG A 67 5.96 -19.65 7.68
CA ARG A 67 5.43 -18.33 8.08
C ARG A 67 6.01 -17.19 7.25
N ARG A 68 7.30 -17.25 6.93
CA ARG A 68 7.97 -16.27 6.08
C ARG A 68 7.43 -16.29 4.64
N LEU A 69 7.20 -17.47 4.07
CA LEU A 69 6.60 -17.61 2.73
C LEU A 69 5.16 -17.09 2.69
N ASP A 70 4.37 -17.42 3.72
CA ASP A 70 3.00 -16.90 3.88
C ASP A 70 3.00 -15.36 3.99
N LEU A 71 3.85 -14.80 4.84
CA LEU A 71 3.99 -13.35 4.99
C LEU A 71 4.43 -12.67 3.69
N ARG A 72 5.37 -13.27 2.95
CA ARG A 72 5.78 -12.79 1.61
C ARG A 72 4.61 -12.79 0.62
N SER A 73 3.77 -13.82 0.64
CA SER A 73 2.56 -13.88 -0.18
C SER A 73 1.60 -12.74 0.17
N GLN A 74 1.34 -12.54 1.47
CA GLN A 74 0.48 -11.46 1.96
C GLN A 74 1.00 -10.07 1.55
N PHE A 75 2.31 -9.84 1.64
CA PHE A 75 2.93 -8.61 1.14
C PHE A 75 2.73 -8.43 -0.37
N GLY A 76 2.76 -9.51 -1.15
CA GLY A 76 2.43 -9.48 -2.57
C GLY A 76 1.00 -8.98 -2.83
N THR A 77 0.03 -9.53 -2.08
CA THR A 77 -1.37 -9.10 -2.15
C THR A 77 -1.55 -7.63 -1.77
N VAL A 78 -0.90 -7.17 -0.70
CA VAL A 78 -0.97 -5.75 -0.27
C VAL A 78 -0.40 -4.83 -1.35
N VAL A 79 0.75 -5.16 -1.94
CA VAL A 79 1.33 -4.35 -3.03
C VAL A 79 0.38 -4.28 -4.22
N TRP A 80 -0.22 -5.41 -4.61
CA TRP A 80 -1.19 -5.44 -5.71
C TRP A 80 -2.41 -4.54 -5.44
N LEU A 81 -2.98 -4.62 -4.23
CA LEU A 81 -4.12 -3.77 -3.83
C LEU A 81 -3.77 -2.28 -3.83
N LEU A 82 -2.57 -1.91 -3.36
CA LEU A 82 -2.10 -0.52 -3.34
C LEU A 82 -1.86 0.02 -4.76
N GLU A 83 -1.30 -0.79 -5.65
CA GLU A 83 -1.14 -0.45 -7.07
C GLU A 83 -2.50 -0.25 -7.76
N GLU A 84 -3.46 -1.14 -7.50
CA GLU A 84 -4.82 -1.02 -8.05
C GLU A 84 -5.51 0.26 -7.55
N ALA A 85 -5.42 0.55 -6.25
CA ALA A 85 -5.95 1.78 -5.68
C ALA A 85 -5.29 3.03 -6.28
N ARG A 86 -3.97 2.99 -6.52
CA ARG A 86 -3.23 4.08 -7.16
C ARG A 86 -3.67 4.29 -8.62
N GLY A 87 -3.92 3.21 -9.35
CA GLY A 87 -4.45 3.23 -10.70
C GLY A 87 -5.84 3.86 -10.76
N SER A 88 -6.75 3.38 -9.91
CA SER A 88 -8.11 3.92 -9.76
C SER A 88 -8.09 5.41 -9.41
N LEU A 89 -7.26 5.81 -8.46
CA LEU A 89 -7.13 7.21 -8.04
C LEU A 89 -6.57 8.11 -9.15
N SER A 90 -5.64 7.60 -9.96
CA SER A 90 -5.11 8.33 -11.11
C SER A 90 -6.18 8.52 -12.20
N ALA A 91 -7.05 7.53 -12.41
CA ALA A 91 -8.20 7.65 -13.29
C ALA A 91 -9.18 8.72 -12.77
N SER A 92 -9.52 8.70 -11.47
CA SER A 92 -10.39 9.71 -10.86
C SER A 92 -9.82 11.13 -10.97
N ILE A 93 -8.52 11.32 -10.76
CA ILE A 93 -7.86 12.62 -10.97
C ILE A 93 -8.02 13.07 -12.43
N ALA A 94 -7.81 12.17 -13.38
CA ALA A 94 -7.93 12.48 -14.80
C ALA A 94 -9.38 12.79 -15.22
N GLU A 95 -10.38 12.18 -14.57
CA GLU A 95 -11.79 12.48 -14.78
C GLU A 95 -12.15 13.87 -14.25
N VAL A 96 -11.80 14.18 -13.00
CA VAL A 96 -12.07 15.49 -12.40
C VAL A 96 -11.30 16.60 -13.12
N ALA A 97 -10.10 16.34 -13.63
CA ALA A 97 -9.36 17.33 -14.42
C ALA A 97 -9.98 17.62 -15.80
N ARG A 98 -10.86 16.74 -16.31
CA ARG A 98 -11.56 16.89 -17.59
C ARG A 98 -12.94 17.55 -17.44
N GLY A 99 -13.47 17.67 -16.22
CA GLY A 99 -14.82 18.19 -15.92
C GLY A 99 -14.87 19.02 -14.65
#